data_AF-A0AAD9BY32-F1
#
_entry.id   AF-A0AAD9BY32-F1
#
_cell.length_a   1.000
_cell.length_b   1.000
_cell.length_c   1.000
_cell.angle_alpha   90.00
_cell.angle_beta   90.00
_cell.angle_gamma   90.00
#
_symmetry.space_group_name_H-M   'P 1'
#
loop_
_entity.id
_entity.type
_entity.pdbx_description
1 polymer ?
#
loop_
_entity_poly.entity_id
_entity_poly.type
_entity_poly.pdbx_seq_one_letter_code
_entity_poly.pdbx_strand_id
1 'polypeptide(L)'
;MIELLNFQDKVKILRLAREKKSLEYNGKHISIYPDFSPELNRRRRSFDPVKRKLRELNMKYFLLYPCTLCVVVDGTQQRFSTNKDAEAFFMSTSNSPG
;
A
#
# COMPACT_ATOMS: atom_id res chain seq x y z
N MET A 1 -18.60 13.37 2.71
CA MET A 1 -17.82 12.58 1.74
C MET A 1 -17.60 13.49 0.53
N ILE A 2 -16.36 13.85 0.21
CA ILE A 2 -16.09 14.81 -0.88
C ILE A 2 -15.69 13.99 -2.12
N GLU A 3 -16.62 13.84 -3.06
CA GLU A 3 -16.35 13.21 -4.35
C GLU A 3 -15.66 14.21 -5.29
N LEU A 4 -14.33 14.29 -5.19
CA LEU A 4 -13.53 14.98 -6.21
C LEU A 4 -13.53 14.13 -7.49
N LEU A 5 -14.11 14.68 -8.56
CA LEU A 5 -14.27 14.04 -9.88
C LEU A 5 -12.92 13.71 -10.55
N ASN A 6 -11.84 14.38 -10.13
CA ASN A 6 -10.54 14.32 -10.80
C ASN A 6 -9.45 13.71 -9.90
N PHE A 7 -8.92 12.56 -10.32
CA PHE A 7 -7.89 11.80 -9.58
C PHE A 7 -6.60 12.62 -9.37
N GLN A 8 -6.24 13.48 -10.33
CA GLN A 8 -5.07 14.35 -10.21
C GLN A 8 -5.20 15.36 -9.07
N ASP A 9 -6.37 15.96 -8.91
CA ASP A 9 -6.63 16.93 -7.84
C ASP A 9 -6.69 16.23 -6.48
N LYS A 10 -7.29 15.03 -6.39
CA LYS A 10 -7.17 14.18 -5.20
C LYS A 10 -5.71 13.93 -4.85
N VAL A 11 -4.88 13.51 -5.81
CA VAL A 11 -3.46 13.22 -5.58
C VAL A 11 -2.69 14.49 -5.17
N LYS A 12 -2.96 15.65 -5.77
CA LYS A 12 -2.34 16.93 -5.38
C LYS A 12 -2.70 17.33 -3.96
N ILE A 13 -3.99 17.29 -3.60
CA ILE A 13 -4.47 17.62 -2.25
C ILE A 13 -3.85 16.67 -1.23
N LEU A 14 -3.76 15.37 -1.55
CA LEU A 14 -3.14 14.38 -0.68
C LEU A 14 -1.63 14.54 -0.55
N ARG A 15 -0.93 14.95 -1.62
CA ARG A 15 0.49 15.30 -1.54
C ARG A 15 0.70 16.51 -0.63
N LEU A 16 -0.06 17.58 -0.86
CA LEU A 16 -0.01 18.80 -0.06
C LEU A 16 -0.36 18.53 1.41
N ALA A 17 -1.34 17.67 1.69
CA ALA A 17 -1.70 17.26 3.05
C ALA A 17 -0.59 16.45 3.74
N ARG A 18 0.07 15.55 2.99
CA ARG A 18 1.19 14.74 3.50
C ARG A 18 2.43 15.58 3.75
N GLU A 19 2.66 16.60 2.92
CA GLU A 19 3.75 17.57 3.08
C GLU A 19 3.48 18.50 4.26
N LYS A 20 2.23 18.91 4.45
CA LYS A 20 1.86 19.82 5.54
C LYS A 20 1.74 19.20 6.92
N LYS A 21 1.78 17.85 7.10
CA LYS A 21 1.77 17.03 8.34
C LYS A 21 0.78 17.41 9.47
N SER A 22 0.56 18.68 9.75
CA SER A 22 -0.44 19.32 10.60
C SER A 22 -1.32 20.24 9.76
N LEU A 23 -2.49 19.76 9.35
CA LEU A 23 -3.54 20.60 8.80
C LEU A 23 -4.44 21.02 9.95
N GLU A 24 -4.32 22.26 10.39
CA GLU A 24 -5.20 22.82 11.41
C GLU A 24 -6.32 23.62 10.74
N TYR A 25 -7.57 23.27 11.03
CA TYR A 25 -8.73 24.04 10.60
C TYR A 25 -9.56 24.37 11.83
N ASN A 26 -9.75 25.66 12.09
CA ASN A 26 -10.53 26.17 13.22
C ASN A 26 -10.04 25.65 14.59
N GLY A 27 -8.72 25.61 14.79
CA GLY A 27 -8.10 25.12 16.04
C GLY A 27 -8.21 23.60 16.27
N LYS A 28 -8.69 22.83 15.28
CA LYS A 28 -8.72 21.37 15.31
C LYS A 28 -7.77 20.79 14.28
N HIS A 29 -7.02 19.79 14.70
CA HIS A 29 -6.15 19.02 13.83
C HIS A 29 -7.02 18.15 12.90
N ILE A 30 -6.96 18.42 11.59
CA ILE A 30 -7.60 17.63 10.56
C ILE A 30 -6.54 16.76 9.89
N SER A 31 -6.75 15.44 9.92
CA SER A 31 -5.95 14.51 9.13
C SER A 31 -6.68 14.19 7.84
N ILE A 32 -6.19 14.71 6.72
CA ILE A 32 -6.70 14.34 5.39
C ILE A 32 -6.01 13.05 4.98
N TYR A 33 -6.72 11.93 5.12
CA TYR A 33 -6.29 10.67 4.53
C TYR A 33 -6.82 10.58 3.10
N PRO A 34 -6.13 9.88 2.20
CA PRO A 34 -6.76 9.44 0.96
C PRO A 34 -8.04 8.71 1.34
N ASP A 35 -9.13 8.97 0.61
CA ASP A 35 -10.34 8.14 0.63
C ASP A 35 -10.00 6.75 0.06
N PHE A 36 -9.18 6.02 0.79
CA PHE A 36 -9.14 4.58 0.71
C PHE A 36 -10.41 4.16 1.43
N SER A 37 -11.42 3.72 0.66
CA SER A 37 -12.57 3.06 1.27
C SER A 37 -12.08 2.07 2.32
N PRO A 38 -12.80 1.86 3.43
CA PRO A 38 -12.39 0.93 4.49
C PRO A 38 -12.07 -0.47 3.93
N GLU A 39 -12.70 -0.86 2.82
CA GLU A 39 -12.38 -2.06 2.05
C GLU A 39 -10.98 -2.06 1.42
N LEU A 40 -10.53 -0.92 0.88
CA LEU A 40 -9.19 -0.78 0.31
C LEU A 40 -8.13 -0.79 1.42
N ASN A 41 -8.41 -0.17 2.56
CA ASN A 41 -7.52 -0.25 3.73
C ASN A 41 -7.45 -1.68 4.29
N ARG A 42 -8.59 -2.39 4.37
CA ARG A 42 -8.63 -3.83 4.71
C ARG A 42 -7.80 -4.66 3.73
N ARG A 43 -7.99 -4.48 2.42
CA ARG A 43 -7.19 -5.16 1.38
C ARG A 43 -5.69 -4.88 1.56
N ARG A 44 -5.30 -3.63 1.81
CA ARG A 44 -3.89 -3.25 2.06
C ARG A 44 -3.31 -3.85 3.33
N ARG A 45 -4.10 -3.97 4.40
CA ARG A 45 -3.73 -4.70 5.62
C ARG A 45 -3.61 -6.19 5.39
N SER A 46 -4.38 -6.79 4.46
CA SER A 46 -4.18 -8.20 4.12
C SER A 46 -2.80 -8.47 3.48
N PHE A 47 -2.11 -7.46 2.95
CA PHE A 47 -0.73 -7.59 2.48
C PHE A 47 0.32 -7.42 3.60
N ASP A 48 -0.07 -7.09 4.83
CA ASP A 48 0.87 -6.95 5.95
C ASP A 48 1.70 -8.22 6.26
N PRO A 49 1.11 -9.43 6.31
CA PRO A 49 1.90 -10.66 6.49
C PRO A 49 2.91 -10.88 5.36
N VAL A 50 2.52 -10.58 4.12
CA VAL A 50 3.41 -10.68 2.95
C VAL A 50 4.55 -9.66 3.05
N LYS A 51 4.27 -8.41 3.42
CA LYS A 51 5.31 -7.38 3.62
C LYS A 51 6.29 -7.78 4.72
N ARG A 52 5.82 -8.39 5.80
CA ARG A 52 6.69 -8.86 6.88
C ARG A 52 7.69 -9.89 6.35
N LYS A 53 7.21 -10.91 5.63
CA LYS A 53 8.08 -11.89 4.96
C LYS A 53 9.07 -11.23 4.00
N LEU A 54 8.62 -10.27 3.20
CA LEU A 54 9.48 -9.55 2.27
C LEU A 54 10.58 -8.76 2.98
N ARG A 55 10.29 -8.18 4.15
CA ARG A 55 11.30 -7.54 4.99
C ARG A 55 12.29 -8.54 5.57
N GLU A 56 11.81 -9.70 6.04
CA GLU A 56 12.68 -10.78 6.53
C GLU A 56 13.63 -11.26 5.43
N LEU A 57 13.12 -11.39 4.20
CA LEU A 57 13.89 -11.75 3.01
C LEU A 57 14.75 -10.60 2.45
N ASN A 58 14.75 -9.41 3.07
CA ASN A 58 15.43 -8.20 2.57
C ASN A 58 15.11 -7.85 1.10
N MET A 59 13.91 -8.22 0.63
CA MET A 59 13.45 -8.01 -0.74
C MET A 59 12.91 -6.59 -0.90
N LYS A 60 13.19 -5.96 -2.04
CA LYS A 60 12.60 -4.66 -2.38
C LYS A 60 11.15 -4.85 -2.81
N TYR A 61 10.22 -4.13 -2.19
CA TYR A 61 8.82 -4.17 -2.52
C TYR A 61 8.17 -2.79 -2.52
N PHE A 62 7.11 -2.66 -3.32
CA PHE A 62 6.32 -1.45 -3.51
C PHE A 62 4.84 -1.79 -3.47
N LEU A 63 4.02 -0.95 -2.85
CA LEU A 63 2.57 -1.09 -2.89
C LEU A 63 2.01 0.01 -3.80
N LEU A 64 1.62 -0.38 -5.00
CA LEU A 64 1.04 0.50 -6.01
C LEU A 64 -0.45 0.72 -5.73
N TYR A 65 -0.94 1.90 -6.15
CA TYR A 65 -2.36 2.21 -6.11
C TYR A 65 -3.12 1.39 -7.17
N PRO A 66 -4.34 0.89 -6.88
CA PRO A 66 -5.04 0.96 -5.59
C PRO A 66 -4.54 -0.07 -4.56
N CYS A 67 -4.24 -1.30 -4.97
CA CYS A 67 -3.82 -2.38 -4.08
C CYS A 67 -2.94 -3.45 -4.75
N THR A 68 -1.99 -3.04 -5.59
CA THR A 68 -1.11 -3.98 -6.30
C THR A 68 0.24 -4.02 -5.62
N LEU A 69 0.62 -5.18 -5.08
CA LEU A 69 1.94 -5.38 -4.49
C LEU A 69 2.95 -5.70 -5.61
N CYS A 70 3.97 -4.88 -5.76
CA CYS A 70 5.09 -5.13 -6.66
C CYS A 70 6.30 -5.56 -5.84
N VAL A 71 6.90 -6.70 -6.17
CA VAL A 71 8.08 -7.24 -5.50
C VAL A 71 9.18 -7.43 -6.53
N VAL A 72 10.40 -7.02 -6.19
CA VAL A 72 11.58 -7.28 -7.01
C VAL A 72 12.24 -8.56 -6.52
N VAL A 73 12.15 -9.62 -7.32
CA VAL A 73 12.79 -10.92 -7.05
C VAL A 73 13.81 -11.14 -8.15
N ASP A 74 15.10 -11.21 -7.78
CA ASP A 74 16.21 -11.44 -8.72
C ASP A 74 16.20 -10.50 -9.96
N GLY A 75 15.98 -9.20 -9.71
CA GLY A 75 15.90 -8.20 -10.79
C GLY A 75 14.58 -8.19 -11.58
N THR A 76 13.71 -9.18 -11.39
CA THR A 76 12.39 -9.25 -12.03
C THR A 76 11.32 -8.65 -11.13
N GLN A 77 10.51 -7.74 -11.68
CA GLN A 77 9.38 -7.14 -10.98
C GLN A 77 8.14 -8.03 -11.11
N GLN A 78 7.71 -8.64 -10.03
CA GLN A 78 6.46 -9.38 -9.95
C GLN A 78 5.36 -8.52 -9.35
N ARG A 79 4.19 -8.51 -9.99
CA ARG A 79 3.04 -7.69 -9.60
C ARG A 79 1.89 -8.60 -9.18
N PHE A 80 1.45 -8.43 -7.95
CA PHE A 80 0.38 -9.19 -7.34
C PHE A 80 -0.81 -8.28 -7.08
N SER A 81 -1.93 -8.54 -7.74
CA SER A 81 -3.18 -7.81 -7.54
C SER A 81 -3.96 -8.30 -6.30
N THR A 82 -3.63 -9.50 -5.82
CA THR A 82 -4.37 -10.19 -4.75
C THR A 82 -3.40 -10.65 -3.65
N ASN A 83 -3.82 -10.53 -2.39
CA ASN A 83 -3.04 -11.00 -1.24
C ASN A 83 -2.73 -12.50 -1.31
N LYS A 84 -3.69 -13.32 -1.73
CA LYS A 84 -3.59 -14.77 -1.87
C LYS A 84 -2.53 -15.17 -2.87
N ASP A 85 -2.46 -14.46 -3.99
CA ASP A 85 -1.50 -14.76 -5.06
C ASP A 85 -0.07 -14.47 -4.59
N ALA A 86 0.12 -13.32 -3.94
CA ALA A 86 1.40 -13.00 -3.30
C ALA A 86 1.74 -13.98 -2.17
N GLU A 87 0.80 -14.28 -1.30
CA GLU A 87 1.01 -15.20 -0.17
C GLU A 87 1.34 -16.61 -0.66
N ALA A 88 0.65 -17.12 -1.69
CA ALA A 88 0.95 -18.41 -2.30
C ALA A 88 2.36 -18.42 -2.89
N PHE A 89 2.74 -17.37 -3.62
CA PHE A 89 4.08 -17.24 -4.18
C PHE A 89 5.16 -17.30 -3.09
N PHE A 90 4.98 -16.56 -1.98
CA PHE A 90 5.95 -16.53 -0.88
C PHE A 90 5.83 -17.70 0.13
N MET A 91 4.68 -18.37 0.22
CA MET A 91 4.51 -19.60 1.01
C MET A 91 5.19 -20.78 0.32
N SER A 92 5.07 -20.90 -1.00
CA SER A 92 5.76 -21.94 -1.77
C SER A 92 7.28 -21.84 -1.62
N THR A 93 7.84 -20.63 -1.51
CA THR A 93 9.28 -20.44 -1.26
C THR A 93 9.73 -20.70 0.17
N SER A 94 8.81 -20.88 1.14
CA SER A 94 9.17 -21.10 2.56
C SER A 94 9.40 -22.57 2.94
N ASN A 95 9.29 -23.52 2.00
CA ASN A 95 9.58 -24.93 2.24
C ASN A 95 10.83 -25.39 1.50
N SER A 96 11.99 -24.83 1.85
CA SER A 96 13.29 -25.47 1.63
C SER A 96 14.26 -25.00 2.71
N PRO A 97 14.20 -25.58 3.92
CA PRO A 97 15.40 -25.68 4.74
C PRO A 97 16.29 -26.75 4.11
N GLY A 98 17.44 -26.33 3.59
CA GLY A 98 18.59 -27.21 3.41
C GLY A 98 19.26 -27.49 4.75
#